data_AF-A0A6N9DLU9-F1
#
_entry.id   AF-A0A6N9DLU9-F1
#
_cell.length_a   1.000
_cell.length_b   1.000
_cell.length_c   1.000
_cell.angle_alpha   90.00
_cell.angle_beta   90.00
_cell.angle_gamma   90.00
#
_symmetry.space_group_name_H-M   'P 1'
#
loop_
_entity.id
_entity.type
_entity.pdbx_description
1 polymer ?
#
loop_
_entity_poly.entity_id
_entity_poly.type
_entity_poly.pdbx_seq_one_letter_code
_entity_poly.pdbx_strand_id
1 'polypeptide(L)'
;MDNDRPLTAIPLKIVTKVPVQWLALDPLNPRLFLSGGEPKEVEIIARLYRSEDLSELLQSIAANGYLDIEPLVVLKEEENLTVLEGNRRLAAIRLFEEPDLPVQIRRQTGLRVTIPSLPEEFRSTLQE
;
A
#
# COMPACT_ATOMS: atom_id res chain seq x y z
N MET A 1 -3.59 -18.09 3.54
CA MET A 1 -2.36 -17.73 2.81
C MET A 1 -1.19 -18.27 3.61
N ASP A 2 -0.30 -19.05 3.00
CA ASP A 2 0.91 -19.56 3.67
C ASP A 2 1.95 -18.44 3.79
N ASN A 3 2.02 -17.81 4.96
CA ASN A 3 3.02 -16.79 5.29
C ASN A 3 4.46 -17.34 5.34
N ASP A 4 4.63 -18.67 5.27
CA ASP A 4 5.93 -19.36 5.38
C ASP A 4 6.56 -19.71 4.02
N ARG A 5 5.90 -19.41 2.89
CA ARG A 5 6.51 -19.67 1.58
C ARG A 5 7.64 -18.67 1.33
N PRO A 6 8.87 -19.11 0.96
CA PRO A 6 9.95 -18.17 0.74
C PRO A 6 9.68 -17.31 -0.51
N LEU A 7 10.00 -16.01 -0.45
CA LEU A 7 9.87 -15.06 -1.57
C LEU A 7 10.51 -15.59 -2.86
N THR A 8 11.63 -16.31 -2.75
CA THR A 8 12.34 -16.97 -3.86
C THR A 8 11.44 -17.92 -4.66
N ALA A 9 10.43 -18.54 -4.05
CA ALA A 9 9.49 -19.47 -4.69
C ALA A 9 8.30 -18.80 -5.39
N ILE A 10 8.18 -17.46 -5.38
CA ILE A 10 7.13 -16.73 -6.10
C ILE A 10 7.48 -16.66 -7.58
N PRO A 11 6.61 -17.16 -8.49
CA PRO A 11 6.85 -17.10 -9.92
C PRO A 11 6.71 -15.65 -10.41
N LEU A 12 7.70 -15.19 -11.18
CA LEU A 12 7.57 -13.92 -11.91
C LEU A 12 6.75 -14.13 -13.18
N LYS A 13 6.09 -13.06 -13.66
CA LYS A 13 5.25 -13.03 -14.89
C LYS A 13 3.89 -13.74 -14.79
N ILE A 14 3.52 -14.23 -13.61
CA ILE A 14 2.20 -14.82 -13.34
C ILE A 14 1.58 -14.09 -12.15
N VAL A 15 0.31 -13.69 -12.28
CA VAL A 15 -0.43 -13.06 -11.18
C VAL A 15 -0.56 -14.05 -10.03
N THR A 16 -0.05 -13.67 -8.86
CA THR A 16 0.05 -14.54 -7.68
C THR A 16 -0.36 -13.75 -6.44
N LYS A 17 -1.24 -14.32 -5.62
CA LYS A 17 -1.59 -13.74 -4.33
C LYS A 17 -0.43 -13.87 -3.34
N VAL A 18 -0.10 -12.78 -2.66
CA VAL A 18 0.98 -12.70 -1.68
C VAL A 18 0.49 -11.95 -0.43
N PRO A 19 1.06 -12.21 0.75
CA PRO A 19 0.78 -11.40 1.94
C PRO A 19 1.16 -9.94 1.73
N VAL A 20 0.33 -9.00 2.23
CA VAL A 20 0.58 -7.55 2.15
C VAL A 20 1.93 -7.16 2.78
N GLN A 21 2.35 -7.89 3.82
CA GLN A 21 3.60 -7.65 4.54
C GLN A 21 4.85 -7.90 3.67
N TRP A 22 4.73 -8.61 2.55
CA TRP A 22 5.82 -8.83 1.60
C TRP A 22 5.99 -7.68 0.60
N LEU A 23 4.98 -6.81 0.48
CA LEU A 23 4.96 -5.72 -0.48
C LEU A 23 5.56 -4.47 0.15
N ALA A 24 6.48 -3.81 -0.54
CA ALA A 24 7.04 -2.52 -0.16
C ALA A 24 6.59 -1.43 -1.13
N LEU A 25 6.36 -0.21 -0.63
CA LEU A 25 6.18 0.95 -1.50
C LEU A 25 7.50 1.32 -2.17
N ASP A 26 7.46 1.77 -3.42
CA ASP A 26 8.67 2.16 -4.17
C ASP A 26 9.23 3.52 -3.69
N PRO A 27 10.39 3.55 -2.99
CA PRO A 27 11.01 4.79 -2.53
C PRO A 27 11.71 5.57 -3.65
N LEU A 28 12.00 4.91 -4.77
CA LEU A 28 12.68 5.49 -5.93
C LEU A 28 11.71 6.06 -6.96
N ASN A 29 10.40 5.98 -6.71
CA ASN A 29 9.40 6.57 -7.59
C ASN A 29 9.70 8.08 -7.74
N PRO A 30 10.06 8.57 -8.95
CA PRO A 30 10.45 9.97 -9.15
C PRO A 30 9.35 10.97 -8.77
N ARG A 31 8.09 10.53 -8.81
CA ARG A 31 6.93 11.33 -8.35
C ARG A 31 6.89 11.50 -6.84
N LEU A 32 7.61 10.66 -6.09
CA LEU A 32 7.67 10.61 -4.63
C LEU A 32 9.02 11.08 -4.05
N PHE A 33 10.04 11.22 -4.89
CA PHE A 33 11.38 11.64 -4.51
C PHE A 33 11.39 13.02 -3.84
N LEU A 34 12.09 13.14 -2.72
CA LEU A 34 12.39 14.40 -2.05
C LEU A 34 13.86 14.75 -2.28
N SER A 35 14.16 16.03 -2.42
CA SER A 35 15.54 16.52 -2.48
C SER A 35 16.22 16.25 -1.12
N GLY A 36 16.86 15.10 -0.94
CA GLY A 36 17.53 14.76 0.32
C GLY A 36 17.75 13.27 0.64
N GLY A 37 17.22 12.32 -0.16
CA GLY A 37 17.43 10.89 0.04
C GLY A 37 16.18 10.05 -0.26
N GLU A 38 16.25 8.75 0.02
CA GLU A 38 15.11 7.84 -0.10
C GLU A 38 14.06 8.16 0.99
N PRO A 39 12.80 8.44 0.61
CA PRO A 39 11.76 8.78 1.56
C PRO A 39 11.38 7.56 2.41
N LYS A 40 11.03 7.81 3.67
CA LYS A 40 10.46 6.76 4.53
C LYS A 40 9.06 6.40 4.05
N GLU A 41 8.60 5.19 4.38
CA GLU A 41 7.29 4.72 3.95
C GLU A 41 6.13 5.68 4.34
N VAL A 42 6.16 6.23 5.56
CA VAL A 42 5.15 7.22 5.99
C VAL A 42 5.17 8.51 5.16
N GLU A 43 6.31 8.91 4.62
CA GLU A 43 6.45 10.09 3.76
C GLU A 43 5.89 9.80 2.36
N ILE A 44 6.14 8.59 1.84
CA ILE A 44 5.55 8.08 0.60
C ILE A 44 4.01 8.10 0.71
N ILE A 45 3.44 7.50 1.76
CA ILE A 45 1.98 7.45 1.97
C ILE A 45 1.41 8.86 2.15
N ALA A 46 2.07 9.72 2.94
CA ALA A 46 1.65 11.10 3.11
C ALA A 46 1.60 11.87 1.78
N ARG A 47 2.52 11.58 0.86
CA ARG A 47 2.56 12.20 -0.46
C ARG A 47 1.48 11.65 -1.37
N LEU A 48 1.30 10.33 -1.44
CA LEU A 48 0.17 9.71 -2.16
C LEU A 48 -1.17 10.27 -1.68
N TYR A 49 -1.30 10.54 -0.37
CA TYR A 49 -2.47 11.19 0.20
C TYR A 49 -2.70 12.62 -0.28
N ARG A 50 -1.64 13.38 -0.56
CA ARG A 50 -1.74 14.77 -1.02
C ARG A 50 -1.83 14.90 -2.54
N SER A 51 -1.17 14.03 -3.29
CA SER A 51 -0.91 14.24 -4.72
C SER A 51 -1.58 13.23 -5.66
N GLU A 52 -2.12 12.13 -5.13
CA GLU A 52 -2.71 11.06 -5.97
C GLU A 52 -4.12 10.66 -5.51
N ASP A 53 -4.86 11.54 -4.84
CA ASP A 53 -6.27 11.32 -4.44
C ASP A 53 -6.49 10.01 -3.66
N LEU A 54 -5.52 9.61 -2.82
CA LEU A 54 -5.66 8.42 -1.97
C LEU A 54 -6.87 8.53 -1.04
N SER A 55 -7.24 9.74 -0.60
CA SER A 55 -8.46 9.97 0.19
C SER A 55 -9.72 9.53 -0.56
N GLU A 56 -9.82 9.81 -1.85
CA GLU A 56 -10.95 9.38 -2.68
C GLU A 56 -10.98 7.87 -2.83
N LEU A 57 -9.81 7.23 -3.02
CA LEU A 57 -9.71 5.78 -3.06
C LEU A 57 -10.16 5.14 -1.75
N LEU A 58 -9.76 5.68 -0.60
CA LEU A 58 -10.21 5.21 0.72
C LEU A 58 -11.74 5.30 0.85
N GLN A 59 -12.35 6.40 0.40
CA GLN A 59 -13.82 6.54 0.40
C GLN A 59 -14.49 5.52 -0.52
N SER A 60 -13.94 5.32 -1.72
CA SER A 60 -14.46 4.34 -2.68
C SER A 60 -14.41 2.91 -2.12
N ILE A 61 -13.30 2.53 -1.49
CA ILE A 61 -13.14 1.21 -0.85
C ILE A 61 -14.11 1.05 0.32
N ALA A 62 -14.26 2.07 1.18
CA ALA A 62 -15.21 2.00 2.28
C ALA A 62 -16.68 1.89 1.82
N ALA A 63 -17.01 2.44 0.65
CA ALA A 63 -18.35 2.40 0.10
C ALA A 63 -18.66 1.12 -0.70
N ASN A 64 -17.65 0.51 -1.36
CA ASN A 64 -17.88 -0.56 -2.34
C ASN A 64 -17.01 -1.81 -2.15
N GLY A 65 -16.13 -1.83 -1.15
CA GLY A 65 -15.06 -2.82 -1.03
C GLY A 65 -13.88 -2.54 -1.96
N TYR A 66 -12.81 -3.31 -1.76
CA TYR A 66 -11.64 -3.27 -2.62
C TYR A 66 -11.92 -4.05 -3.91
N LEU A 67 -11.59 -3.44 -5.06
CA LEU A 67 -11.79 -4.03 -6.36
C LEU A 67 -10.45 -4.49 -6.93
N ASP A 68 -10.21 -5.81 -6.93
CA ASP A 68 -9.01 -6.43 -7.51
C ASP A 68 -9.12 -6.54 -9.05
N ILE A 69 -9.15 -5.38 -9.72
CA ILE A 69 -9.32 -5.30 -11.19
C ILE A 69 -7.99 -5.45 -11.91
N GLU A 70 -6.92 -4.84 -11.39
CA GLU A 70 -5.59 -4.92 -11.98
C GLU A 70 -4.58 -5.32 -10.92
N PRO A 71 -3.66 -6.25 -11.23
CA PRO A 71 -2.64 -6.67 -10.27
C PRO A 71 -1.67 -5.53 -9.98
N LEU A 72 -1.00 -5.60 -8.82
CA LEU A 72 0.17 -4.79 -8.55
C LEU A 72 1.34 -5.26 -9.42
N VAL A 73 2.06 -4.31 -10.02
CA VAL A 73 3.31 -4.62 -10.72
C VAL A 73 4.45 -4.44 -9.74
N VAL A 74 5.25 -5.49 -9.55
CA VAL A 74 6.32 -5.52 -8.56
C VAL A 74 7.68 -5.80 -9.18
N LEU A 75 8.72 -5.23 -8.58
CA LEU A 75 10.09 -5.69 -8.69
C LEU A 75 10.37 -6.65 -7.54
N LYS A 76 10.83 -7.86 -7.86
CA LYS A 76 11.25 -8.82 -6.84
C LYS A 76 12.70 -8.57 -6.48
N GLU A 77 12.94 -8.27 -5.21
CA GLU A 77 14.26 -8.15 -4.62
C GLU A 77 14.51 -9.35 -3.68
N GLU A 78 15.65 -9.39 -3.01
CA GLU A 78 16.04 -10.56 -2.20
C GLU A 78 15.10 -10.77 -1.00
N GLU A 79 14.61 -9.69 -0.39
CA GLU A 79 13.88 -9.70 0.88
C GLU A 79 12.45 -9.16 0.80
N ASN A 80 12.04 -8.57 -0.34
CA ASN A 80 10.72 -7.94 -0.51
C ASN A 80 10.29 -7.87 -1.99
N LEU A 81 9.02 -7.48 -2.19
CA LEU A 81 8.43 -7.17 -3.49
C LEU A 81 8.11 -5.66 -3.54
N THR A 82 8.95 -4.89 -4.22
CA THR A 82 8.79 -3.44 -4.35
C THR A 82 7.74 -3.12 -5.41
N VAL A 83 6.67 -2.42 -5.02
CA VAL A 83 5.52 -2.10 -5.89
C VAL A 83 5.86 -0.93 -6.80
N LEU A 84 6.03 -1.22 -8.10
CA LEU A 84 6.28 -0.21 -9.13
C LEU A 84 4.98 0.46 -9.59
N GLU A 85 3.91 -0.31 -9.73
CA GLU A 85 2.58 0.20 -10.12
C GLU A 85 1.50 -0.25 -9.13
N GLY A 86 0.64 0.69 -8.73
CA GLY A 86 -0.39 0.45 -7.72
C GLY A 86 0.00 0.84 -6.30
N ASN A 87 1.04 1.65 -6.10
CA ASN A 87 1.45 2.21 -4.79
C ASN A 87 0.28 2.81 -4.00
N ARG A 88 -0.64 3.51 -4.67
CA ARG A 88 -1.85 4.06 -4.06
C ARG A 88 -2.78 2.98 -3.47
N ARG A 89 -2.93 1.84 -4.16
CA ARG A 89 -3.73 0.70 -3.68
C ARG A 89 -3.08 0.06 -2.46
N LEU A 90 -1.77 -0.19 -2.51
CA LEU A 90 -1.02 -0.71 -1.37
C LEU A 90 -1.13 0.23 -0.15
N ALA A 91 -0.95 1.54 -0.36
CA ALA A 91 -1.08 2.53 0.70
C ALA A 91 -2.49 2.56 1.32
N ALA A 92 -3.54 2.41 0.51
CA ALA A 92 -4.92 2.33 1.00
C ALA A 92 -5.14 1.09 1.87
N ILE A 93 -4.68 -0.09 1.41
CA ILE A 93 -4.78 -1.35 2.16
C ILE A 93 -4.06 -1.21 3.50
N ARG A 94 -2.81 -0.73 3.52
CA ARG A 94 -2.05 -0.51 4.76
C ARG A 94 -2.74 0.46 5.71
N LEU A 95 -3.34 1.54 5.20
CA LEU A 95 -4.09 2.46 6.05
C LEU A 95 -5.32 1.80 6.71
N PHE A 96 -5.99 0.86 6.04
CA PHE A 96 -7.10 0.12 6.65
C PHE A 96 -6.64 -1.00 7.61
N GLU A 97 -5.50 -1.62 7.36
CA GLU A 97 -4.98 -2.75 8.15
C GLU A 97 -4.08 -2.34 9.33
N GLU A 98 -3.47 -1.15 9.30
CA GLU A 98 -2.51 -0.67 10.29
C GLU A 98 -3.03 0.56 11.07
N PRO A 99 -3.71 0.36 12.23
CA PRO A 99 -4.33 1.46 12.98
C PRO A 99 -3.36 2.55 13.48
N ASP A 100 -2.09 2.20 13.67
CA ASP A 100 -1.06 3.13 14.15
C ASP A 100 -0.48 4.01 13.04
N LEU A 101 -0.65 3.62 11.78
CA LEU A 101 -0.02 4.29 10.63
C LEU A 101 -0.43 5.77 10.50
N PRO A 102 -1.71 6.17 10.65
CA PRO A 102 -2.09 7.59 10.67
C PRO A 102 -1.42 8.40 11.78
N VAL A 103 -1.21 7.79 12.95
CA VAL A 103 -0.52 8.44 14.08
C VAL A 103 0.95 8.67 13.74
N GLN A 104 1.60 7.68 13.11
CA GLN A 104 2.97 7.79 12.65
C GLN A 104 3.13 8.85 11.55
N ILE A 105 2.26 8.85 10.54
CA ILE A 105 2.23 9.86 9.48
C ILE A 105 2.09 11.26 10.08
N ARG A 106 1.14 11.46 11.01
CA ARG A 106 0.97 12.75 11.68
C ARG A 106 2.20 13.17 12.46
N ARG A 107 2.82 12.24 13.21
CA ARG A 107 4.02 12.52 14.01
C ARG A 107 5.22 12.92 13.15
N GLN A 108 5.42 12.27 12.00
CA GLN A 108 6.61 12.45 11.17
C GLN A 108 6.44 13.56 10.12
N THR A 109 5.23 13.76 9.59
CA THR A 109 4.98 14.69 8.47
C THR A 109 4.06 15.86 8.80
N GLY A 110 3.42 15.83 9.98
CA GLY A 110 2.37 16.79 10.37
C GLY A 110 1.02 16.58 9.65
N LEU A 111 0.93 15.69 8.66
CA LEU A 111 -0.30 15.43 7.91
C LEU A 111 -1.31 14.67 8.77
N ARG A 112 -2.55 15.13 8.79
CA ARG A 112 -3.67 14.36 9.32
C ARG A 112 -4.30 13.57 8.18
N VAL A 113 -4.27 12.24 8.30
CA VAL A 113 -4.94 11.32 7.39
C VAL A 113 -6.24 10.88 8.05
N THR A 114 -7.33 10.90 7.28
CA THR A 114 -8.64 10.43 7.73
C THR A 114 -8.98 9.15 6.98
N ILE A 115 -9.22 8.09 7.73
CA ILE A 115 -9.62 6.80 7.18
C ILE A 115 -11.13 6.65 7.46
N PRO A 116 -11.97 6.44 6.43
CA PRO A 116 -13.39 6.13 6.64
C PRO A 116 -13.56 4.79 7.36
N SER A 117 -14.72 4.59 7.99
CA SER A 117 -15.05 3.28 8.56
C SER A 117 -15.25 2.27 7.43
N LEU A 118 -14.51 1.16 7.46
CA LEU A 118 -14.67 0.05 6.54
C LEU A 118 -15.71 -0.93 7.11
N PRO A 119 -16.86 -1.13 6.46
CA PRO A 119 -17.84 -2.16 6.84
C PRO A 119 -17.21 -3.55 6.94
N GLU A 120 -17.66 -4.35 7.89
CA GLU A 120 -17.11 -5.69 8.13
C GLU A 120 -17.23 -6.60 6.90
N GLU A 121 -18.32 -6.47 6.16
CA GLU A 121 -18.57 -7.18 4.90
C GLU A 121 -17.53 -6.89 3.80
N PHE A 122 -16.85 -5.74 3.87
CA PHE A 122 -15.82 -5.36 2.92
C PHE A 122 -14.39 -5.66 3.41
N ARG A 123 -14.20 -6.06 4.67
CA ARG A 123 -12.84 -6.35 5.17
C ARG A 123 -12.17 -7.51 4.45
N SER A 124 -12.93 -8.56 4.11
CA SER A 124 -12.37 -9.71 3.39
C SER A 124 -11.84 -9.32 2.00
N THR A 125 -12.42 -8.29 1.37
CA THR A 125 -12.01 -7.85 0.03
C THR A 125 -10.60 -7.26 -0.01
N LEU A 126 -10.03 -6.83 1.13
CA LEU A 126 -8.64 -6.37 1.21
C LEU A 126 -7.61 -7.51 1.07
N GLN A 127 -8.07 -8.75 1.25
CA GLN A 127 -7.23 -9.96 1.22
C GLN A 127 -7.54 -10.86 0.02
N GLU A 128 -8.44 -10.41 -0.86
CA GLU A 128 -8.82 -11.10 -2.09
C GLU A 128 -7.74 -11.03 -3.17
#